data_AF-A0A2P5VJU0-F1
#
_entry.id   AF-A0A2P5VJU0-F1
#
_cell.length_a   1.000
_cell.length_b   1.000
_cell.length_c   1.000
_cell.angle_alpha   90.00
_cell.angle_beta   90.00
_cell.angle_gamma   90.00
#
_symmetry.space_group_name_H-M   'P 1'
#
loop_
_entity.id
_entity.type
_entity.pdbx_description
1 polymer ?
#
loop_
_entity_poly.entity_id
_entity_poly.type
_entity_poly.pdbx_seq_one_letter_code
_entity_poly.pdbx_strand_id
1 'polypeptide(L)'
;MTNDTSEQPSLENLRQLIDAIDAELHEKIVERIALIDQVAKVKRAMDGNIHFIRPNREASMLRVLADRHKGQLQVASVIRIWRELINGATALQSPFSVAVCAPERSVGYWDMARNHFGSSVPMTLHTSPSVVLRMVDDGPGAIGLLPLPQNGEKEPWWPALASQTENQTGPRVIWRLPFFASPTGRFEQLESLVVAKL
;
A
#
# COMPACT_ATOMS: atom_id res chain seq x y z
N MET A 1 50.73 -30.74 -5.23
CA MET A 1 50.29 -29.54 -4.49
C MET A 1 49.18 -28.91 -5.30
N THR A 2 47.96 -28.98 -4.76
CA THR A 2 46.69 -28.68 -5.41
C THR A 2 46.52 -27.18 -5.63
N ASN A 3 46.51 -26.74 -6.89
CA ASN A 3 46.08 -25.39 -7.27
C ASN A 3 44.55 -25.34 -7.18
N ASP A 4 44.05 -24.89 -6.03
CA ASP A 4 42.65 -24.54 -5.84
C ASP A 4 42.41 -23.19 -6.54
N THR A 5 42.20 -23.25 -7.86
CA THR A 5 41.84 -22.09 -8.66
C THR A 5 40.33 -21.99 -8.60
N SER A 6 39.80 -21.28 -7.61
CA SER A 6 38.38 -20.89 -7.61
C SER A 6 38.16 -19.99 -8.83
N GLU A 7 37.73 -20.60 -9.93
CA GLU A 7 37.44 -19.90 -11.19
C GLU A 7 36.37 -18.86 -10.88
N GLN A 8 36.74 -17.57 -10.96
CA GLN A 8 35.81 -16.47 -10.73
C GLN A 8 34.64 -16.64 -11.71
N PRO A 9 33.39 -16.67 -11.24
CA PRO A 9 32.26 -16.88 -12.12
C PRO A 9 32.23 -15.79 -13.19
N SER A 10 32.12 -16.19 -14.45
CA SER A 10 32.03 -15.25 -15.57
C SER A 10 30.78 -14.38 -15.42
N LEU A 11 30.82 -13.17 -16.00
CA LEU A 11 29.65 -12.28 -16.03
C LEU A 11 28.42 -12.97 -16.63
N GLU A 12 28.63 -13.78 -17.66
CA GLU A 12 27.57 -14.54 -18.33
C GLU A 12 26.97 -15.59 -17.40
N ASN A 13 27.81 -16.35 -16.69
CA ASN A 13 27.34 -17.34 -15.72
C ASN A 13 26.52 -16.68 -14.60
N LEU A 14 26.96 -15.51 -14.10
CA LEU A 14 26.21 -14.77 -13.07
C LEU A 14 24.85 -14.28 -13.57
N ARG A 15 24.75 -13.83 -14.83
CA ARG A 15 23.47 -13.40 -15.42
C ARG A 15 22.51 -14.56 -15.58
N GLN A 16 22.98 -15.71 -16.04
CA GLN A 16 22.15 -16.92 -16.16
C GLN A 16 21.61 -17.38 -14.80
N LEU A 17 22.42 -17.25 -13.73
CA LEU A 17 21.96 -17.51 -12.37
C LEU A 17 20.89 -16.51 -11.90
N ILE A 18 21.03 -15.22 -12.25
CA ILE A 18 20.00 -14.21 -11.96
C ILE A 18 18.70 -14.51 -12.71
N ASP A 19 18.78 -14.82 -14.01
CA ASP A 19 17.61 -15.14 -14.83
C ASP A 19 16.85 -16.37 -14.30
N ALA A 20 17.59 -17.40 -13.84
CA ALA A 20 16.99 -18.57 -13.20
C ALA A 20 16.26 -18.20 -11.90
N ILE A 21 16.87 -17.36 -11.06
CA ILE A 21 16.24 -16.86 -9.82
C ILE A 21 15.00 -16.03 -10.14
N ASP A 22 15.05 -15.17 -11.15
CA ASP A 22 13.93 -14.32 -11.54
C ASP A 22 12.74 -15.15 -12.06
N ALA A 23 13.02 -16.24 -12.78
CA ALA A 23 11.99 -17.20 -13.17
C ALA A 23 11.32 -17.85 -11.95
N GLU A 24 12.10 -18.33 -10.99
CA GLU A 24 11.58 -18.92 -9.74
C GLU A 24 10.78 -17.89 -8.92
N LEU A 25 11.26 -16.65 -8.83
CA LEU A 25 10.55 -15.55 -8.15
C LEU A 25 9.20 -15.27 -8.81
N HIS A 26 9.15 -15.22 -10.13
CA HIS A 26 7.91 -15.01 -10.86
C HIS A 26 6.92 -16.15 -10.63
N GLU A 27 7.37 -17.41 -10.69
CA GLU A 27 6.53 -18.58 -10.37
C GLU A 27 5.97 -18.50 -8.95
N LYS A 28 6.78 -18.12 -7.97
CA LYS A 28 6.34 -17.95 -6.57
C LYS A 28 5.34 -16.80 -6.40
N ILE A 29 5.46 -15.73 -7.18
CA ILE A 29 4.46 -14.66 -7.22
C ILE A 29 3.14 -15.20 -7.77
N VAL A 30 3.16 -15.95 -8.88
CA VAL A 30 1.97 -16.56 -9.47
C VAL A 30 1.28 -17.52 -8.48
N GLU A 31 2.06 -18.40 -7.83
CA GLU A 31 1.56 -19.32 -6.80
C GLU A 31 0.90 -18.57 -5.64
N ARG A 32 1.54 -17.49 -5.17
CA ARG A 32 0.99 -16.63 -4.10
C ARG A 32 -0.34 -16.01 -4.49
N ILE A 33 -0.46 -15.49 -5.72
CA ILE A 33 -1.71 -14.86 -6.20
C ILE A 33 -2.83 -15.92 -6.31
N ALA A 34 -2.53 -17.13 -6.78
CA ALA A 34 -3.48 -18.23 -6.85
C ALA A 34 -4.02 -18.61 -5.45
N LEU A 35 -3.16 -18.66 -4.43
CA LEU A 35 -3.60 -18.90 -3.04
C LEU A 35 -4.49 -17.77 -2.52
N ILE A 36 -4.19 -16.52 -2.87
CA ILE A 36 -5.01 -15.37 -2.48
C ILE A 36 -6.41 -15.44 -3.09
N ASP A 37 -6.53 -15.88 -4.34
CA ASP A 37 -7.84 -16.14 -4.98
C ASP A 37 -8.63 -17.23 -4.23
N GLN A 38 -7.97 -18.33 -3.84
CA GLN A 38 -8.61 -19.37 -3.03
C GLN A 38 -9.11 -18.83 -1.68
N VAL A 39 -8.31 -18.01 -1.00
CA VAL A 39 -8.71 -17.35 0.25
C VAL A 39 -9.93 -16.44 0.04
N ALA A 40 -10.01 -15.71 -1.09
CA ALA A 40 -11.18 -14.91 -1.41
C ALA A 40 -12.44 -15.77 -1.61
N LYS A 41 -12.34 -16.90 -2.33
CA LYS A 41 -13.45 -17.84 -2.53
C LYS A 41 -14.01 -18.36 -1.21
N VAL A 42 -13.12 -18.79 -0.31
CA VAL A 42 -13.52 -19.27 1.03
C VAL A 42 -14.21 -18.18 1.82
N LYS A 43 -13.65 -16.96 1.88
CA LYS A 43 -14.26 -15.86 2.62
C LYS A 43 -15.63 -15.50 2.06
N ARG A 44 -15.78 -15.41 0.73
CA ARG A 44 -17.06 -15.05 0.07
C ARG A 44 -18.17 -16.03 0.43
N ALA A 45 -17.83 -17.31 0.56
CA ALA A 45 -18.77 -18.34 0.98
C ALA A 45 -19.20 -18.22 2.46
N MET A 46 -18.38 -17.59 3.32
CA MET A 46 -18.66 -17.46 4.76
C MET A 46 -19.46 -16.21 5.11
N ASP A 47 -19.02 -15.03 4.65
CA ASP A 47 -19.44 -13.76 5.26
C ASP A 47 -20.28 -12.86 4.35
N GLY A 48 -20.42 -13.18 3.04
CA GLY A 48 -21.26 -12.46 2.07
C GLY A 48 -20.85 -11.01 1.74
N ASN A 49 -20.25 -10.27 2.68
CA ASN A 49 -19.84 -8.88 2.57
C ASN A 49 -18.41 -8.73 3.08
N ILE A 50 -17.43 -8.73 2.17
CA ILE A 50 -16.01 -8.76 2.55
C ILE A 50 -15.33 -7.48 2.14
N HIS A 51 -14.88 -6.74 3.14
CA HIS A 51 -13.86 -5.74 2.96
C HIS A 51 -12.50 -6.45 2.75
N PHE A 52 -11.96 -6.32 1.54
CA PHE A 52 -10.70 -6.96 1.15
C PHE A 52 -9.47 -6.18 1.61
N ILE A 53 -9.62 -4.88 1.87
CA ILE A 53 -8.60 -4.06 2.54
C ILE A 53 -8.58 -4.44 4.02
N ARG A 54 -7.42 -4.88 4.52
CA ARG A 54 -7.27 -5.35 5.90
C ARG A 54 -6.04 -4.71 6.54
N PRO A 55 -6.17 -3.45 7.02
CA PRO A 55 -5.03 -2.66 7.46
C PRO A 55 -4.16 -3.38 8.50
N ASN A 56 -4.80 -3.97 9.51
CA ASN A 56 -4.10 -4.72 10.55
C ASN A 56 -3.30 -5.91 10.01
N ARG A 57 -3.85 -6.66 9.05
CA ARG A 57 -3.19 -7.84 8.48
C ARG A 57 -1.99 -7.45 7.63
N GLU A 58 -2.12 -6.40 6.85
CA GLU A 58 -1.06 -5.84 6.03
C GLU A 58 0.06 -5.27 6.91
N ALA A 59 -0.29 -4.50 7.94
CA ALA A 59 0.67 -3.91 8.86
C ALA A 59 1.53 -4.99 9.54
N SER A 60 0.88 -6.04 10.06
CA SER A 60 1.58 -7.17 10.68
C SER A 60 2.47 -7.92 9.69
N MET A 61 2.01 -8.13 8.45
CA MET A 61 2.81 -8.77 7.41
C MET A 61 4.07 -7.96 7.08
N LEU A 62 3.91 -6.65 6.89
CA LEU A 62 5.00 -5.75 6.52
C LEU A 62 6.01 -5.56 7.65
N ARG A 63 5.56 -5.52 8.91
CA ARG A 63 6.46 -5.50 10.08
C ARG A 63 7.31 -6.76 10.17
N VAL A 64 6.68 -7.93 10.09
CA VAL A 64 7.41 -9.22 10.10
C VAL A 64 8.40 -9.30 8.93
N LEU A 65 8.04 -8.77 7.76
CA LEU A 65 8.92 -8.71 6.61
C LEU A 65 10.13 -7.80 6.85
N ALA A 66 9.92 -6.63 7.44
CA ALA A 66 11.00 -5.72 7.79
C ALA A 66 11.95 -6.33 8.84
N ASP A 67 11.40 -6.94 9.89
CA ASP A 67 12.16 -7.51 11.00
C ASP A 67 13.04 -8.69 10.56
N ARG A 68 12.55 -9.51 9.63
CA ARG A 68 13.30 -10.68 9.12
C ARG A 68 14.27 -10.35 7.98
N HIS A 69 14.21 -9.13 7.41
CA HIS A 69 14.99 -8.79 6.22
C HIS A 69 16.49 -8.84 6.53
N LYS A 70 17.20 -9.66 5.75
CA LYS A 70 18.66 -9.83 5.81
C LYS A 70 19.17 -9.74 4.38
N GLY A 71 19.69 -8.58 3.99
CA GLY A 71 20.18 -8.36 2.64
C GLY A 71 20.66 -6.94 2.41
N GLN A 72 21.36 -6.73 1.31
CA GLN A 72 21.94 -5.42 0.95
C GLN A 72 20.88 -4.44 0.42
N LEU A 73 19.74 -4.95 -0.07
CA LEU A 73 18.65 -4.11 -0.53
C LEU A 73 18.05 -3.32 0.63
N GLN A 74 17.74 -2.05 0.41
CA GLN A 74 17.08 -1.20 1.40
C GLN A 74 15.71 -1.79 1.79
N VAL A 75 15.41 -1.85 3.09
CA VAL A 75 14.13 -2.35 3.62
C VAL A 75 12.94 -1.64 2.98
N ALA A 76 13.03 -0.33 2.72
CA ALA A 76 11.99 0.44 2.05
C ALA A 76 11.60 -0.14 0.69
N SER A 77 12.59 -0.57 -0.11
CA SER A 77 12.37 -1.15 -1.43
C SER A 77 11.68 -2.52 -1.32
N VAL A 78 12.09 -3.35 -0.36
CA VAL A 78 11.44 -4.63 -0.07
C VAL A 78 9.97 -4.42 0.31
N ILE A 79 9.71 -3.49 1.23
CA ILE A 79 8.34 -3.14 1.64
C ILE A 79 7.52 -2.63 0.45
N ARG A 80 8.11 -1.83 -0.43
CA ARG A 80 7.42 -1.30 -1.62
C ARG A 80 7.03 -2.40 -2.60
N ILE A 81 7.89 -3.39 -2.82
CA ILE A 81 7.60 -4.58 -3.64
C ILE A 81 6.41 -5.34 -3.05
N TRP A 82 6.45 -5.63 -1.74
CA TRP A 82 5.35 -6.33 -1.09
C TRP A 82 4.04 -5.56 -1.12
N ARG A 83 4.08 -4.22 -0.96
CA ARG A 83 2.90 -3.38 -1.14
C ARG A 83 2.32 -3.49 -2.54
N GLU A 84 3.14 -3.48 -3.58
CA GLU A 84 2.67 -3.66 -4.96
C GLU A 84 1.90 -4.98 -5.13
N LEU A 85 2.46 -6.07 -4.60
CA LEU A 85 1.83 -7.39 -4.64
C LEU A 85 0.52 -7.46 -3.82
N ILE A 86 0.47 -6.79 -2.67
CA ILE A 86 -0.72 -6.72 -1.82
C ILE A 86 -1.83 -5.92 -2.50
N ASN A 87 -1.51 -4.72 -2.99
CA ASN A 87 -2.49 -3.83 -3.62
C ASN A 87 -3.01 -4.42 -4.92
N GLY A 88 -2.14 -4.99 -5.75
CA GLY A 88 -2.54 -5.68 -6.98
C GLY A 88 -3.51 -6.83 -6.70
N ALA A 89 -3.21 -7.66 -5.70
CA ALA A 89 -4.10 -8.75 -5.31
C ALA A 89 -5.43 -8.25 -4.72
N THR A 90 -5.39 -7.18 -3.93
CA THR A 90 -6.59 -6.57 -3.34
C THR A 90 -7.50 -6.00 -4.44
N ALA A 91 -6.93 -5.31 -5.43
CA ALA A 91 -7.66 -4.75 -6.56
C ALA A 91 -8.33 -5.83 -7.44
N LEU A 92 -7.70 -7.00 -7.60
CA LEU A 92 -8.31 -8.15 -8.29
C LEU A 92 -9.53 -8.70 -7.55
N GLN A 93 -9.52 -8.65 -6.21
CA GLN A 93 -10.60 -9.19 -5.38
C GLN A 93 -11.77 -8.21 -5.22
N SER A 94 -11.45 -6.92 -5.10
CA SER A 94 -12.38 -5.81 -5.02
C SER A 94 -11.71 -4.56 -5.57
N PRO A 95 -12.12 -4.08 -6.75
CA PRO A 95 -11.65 -2.81 -7.28
C PRO A 95 -11.87 -1.70 -6.26
N PHE A 96 -10.88 -0.82 -6.12
CA PHE A 96 -10.91 0.32 -5.23
C PHE A 96 -10.20 1.50 -5.90
N SER A 97 -10.45 2.72 -5.41
CA SER A 97 -9.83 3.93 -5.93
C SER A 97 -9.35 4.82 -4.79
N VAL A 98 -8.40 5.70 -5.09
CA VAL A 98 -7.81 6.61 -4.09
C VAL A 98 -8.07 8.06 -4.50
N ALA A 99 -8.78 8.79 -3.66
CA ALA A 99 -8.93 10.24 -3.76
C ALA A 99 -7.88 10.92 -2.87
N VAL A 100 -6.94 11.62 -3.49
CA VAL A 100 -5.81 12.29 -2.83
C VAL A 100 -6.16 13.76 -2.61
N CYS A 101 -6.13 14.22 -1.36
CA CYS A 101 -6.21 15.64 -1.04
C CYS A 101 -4.81 16.26 -0.98
N ALA A 102 -4.56 17.24 -1.84
CA ALA A 102 -3.36 18.07 -1.84
C ALA A 102 -3.79 19.55 -1.96
N PRO A 103 -4.02 20.26 -0.84
CA PRO A 103 -4.55 21.63 -0.85
C PRO A 103 -3.73 22.59 -1.72
N GLU A 104 -2.40 22.50 -1.64
CA GLU A 104 -1.46 23.32 -2.40
C GLU A 104 -1.00 22.66 -3.72
N ARG A 105 -1.69 21.59 -4.15
CA ARG A 105 -1.27 20.72 -5.27
C ARG A 105 0.14 20.16 -5.11
N SER A 106 0.58 19.92 -3.87
CA SER A 106 1.84 19.23 -3.59
C SER A 106 1.85 17.85 -4.26
N VAL A 107 2.87 17.63 -5.09
CA VAL A 107 3.15 16.34 -5.71
C VAL A 107 3.54 15.28 -4.67
N GLY A 108 3.92 15.69 -3.46
CA GLY A 108 4.31 14.80 -2.37
C GLY A 108 3.16 13.94 -1.85
N TYR A 109 1.94 14.46 -1.77
CA TYR A 109 0.77 13.64 -1.42
C TYR A 109 0.45 12.60 -2.48
N TRP A 110 0.65 12.94 -3.77
CA TRP A 110 0.48 12.00 -4.87
C TRP A 110 1.54 10.90 -4.82
N ASP A 111 2.81 11.26 -4.63
CA ASP A 111 3.89 10.29 -4.49
C ASP A 111 3.71 9.39 -3.27
N MET A 112 3.29 9.94 -2.12
CA MET A 112 2.99 9.16 -0.92
C MET A 112 1.84 8.16 -1.14
N ALA A 113 0.75 8.60 -1.80
CA ALA A 113 -0.33 7.71 -2.19
C ALA A 113 0.19 6.59 -3.10
N ARG A 114 1.04 6.93 -4.09
CA ARG A 114 1.61 5.98 -5.04
C ARG A 114 2.52 4.96 -4.37
N ASN A 115 3.31 5.40 -3.41
CA ASN A 115 4.18 4.55 -2.61
C ASN A 115 3.39 3.57 -1.72
N HIS A 116 2.19 3.96 -1.27
CA HIS A 116 1.37 3.12 -0.42
C HIS A 116 0.45 2.16 -1.20
N PHE A 117 -0.27 2.67 -2.21
CA PHE A 117 -1.34 1.97 -2.94
C PHE A 117 -0.89 1.33 -4.26
N GLY A 118 0.36 1.52 -4.65
CA GLY A 118 0.93 0.83 -5.78
C GLY A 118 0.65 1.49 -7.13
N SER A 119 1.09 0.82 -8.20
CA SER A 119 1.14 1.37 -9.55
C SER A 119 -0.15 1.19 -10.38
N SER A 120 -1.04 0.30 -9.98
CA SER A 120 -2.21 -0.08 -10.78
C SER A 120 -3.53 0.52 -10.31
N VAL A 121 -3.57 1.08 -9.08
CA VAL A 121 -4.81 1.60 -8.48
C VAL A 121 -5.15 2.97 -9.05
N PRO A 122 -6.40 3.21 -9.51
CA PRO A 122 -6.86 4.52 -9.97
C PRO A 122 -6.77 5.59 -8.87
N MET A 123 -6.22 6.75 -9.23
CA MET A 123 -6.03 7.88 -8.31
C MET A 123 -6.63 9.17 -8.89
N THR A 124 -7.26 9.98 -8.04
CA THR A 124 -7.75 11.33 -8.38
C THR A 124 -7.17 12.35 -7.41
N LEU A 125 -6.89 13.56 -7.91
CA LEU A 125 -6.30 14.64 -7.11
C LEU A 125 -7.33 15.74 -6.84
N HIS A 126 -7.45 16.15 -5.57
CA HIS A 126 -8.40 17.14 -5.09
C HIS A 126 -7.71 18.14 -4.17
N THR A 127 -8.22 19.36 -4.10
CA THR A 127 -7.70 20.40 -3.19
C THR A 127 -8.48 20.51 -1.89
N SER A 128 -9.68 19.92 -1.80
CA SER A 128 -10.57 20.03 -0.65
C SER A 128 -10.69 18.68 0.09
N PRO A 129 -10.40 18.64 1.40
CA PRO A 129 -10.67 17.48 2.25
C PRO A 129 -12.14 17.03 2.23
N SER A 130 -13.08 17.98 2.23
CA SER A 130 -14.52 17.71 2.25
C SER A 130 -15.00 16.97 1.00
N VAL A 131 -14.43 17.29 -0.17
CA VAL A 131 -14.71 16.56 -1.42
C VAL A 131 -14.23 15.11 -1.32
N VAL A 132 -13.01 14.90 -0.80
CA VAL A 132 -12.45 13.56 -0.62
C VAL A 132 -13.28 12.73 0.37
N LEU A 133 -13.68 13.32 1.51
CA LEU A 133 -14.54 12.64 2.50
C LEU A 133 -15.87 12.21 1.90
N ARG A 134 -16.52 13.08 1.11
CA ARG A 134 -17.76 12.76 0.43
C ARG A 134 -17.59 11.60 -0.56
N MET A 135 -16.51 11.59 -1.35
CA MET A 135 -16.23 10.48 -2.27
C MET A 135 -16.07 9.15 -1.54
N VAL A 136 -15.48 9.16 -0.35
CA VAL A 136 -15.30 7.96 0.48
C VAL A 136 -16.63 7.47 1.08
N ASP A 137 -17.52 8.39 1.45
CA ASP A 137 -18.82 8.02 2.01
C ASP A 137 -19.80 7.50 0.95
N ASP A 138 -19.82 8.15 -0.22
CA ASP A 138 -20.70 7.85 -1.35
C ASP A 138 -20.22 6.66 -2.20
N GLY A 139 -18.89 6.45 -2.28
CA GLY A 139 -18.25 5.52 -3.22
C GLY A 139 -17.87 4.17 -2.59
N PRO A 140 -18.48 3.04 -3.04
CA PRO A 140 -18.02 1.72 -2.63
C PRO A 140 -16.55 1.50 -3.02
N GLY A 141 -15.70 1.13 -2.05
CA GLY A 141 -14.27 0.93 -2.28
C GLY A 141 -13.48 2.22 -2.54
N ALA A 142 -14.04 3.40 -2.29
CA ALA A 142 -13.28 4.64 -2.32
C ALA A 142 -12.43 4.77 -1.04
N ILE A 143 -11.17 5.18 -1.21
CA ILE A 143 -10.22 5.47 -0.15
C ILE A 143 -9.81 6.93 -0.27
N GLY A 144 -9.78 7.65 0.84
CA GLY A 144 -9.32 9.03 0.90
C GLY A 144 -7.94 9.13 1.51
N LEU A 145 -7.08 9.97 0.95
CA LEU A 145 -5.84 10.42 1.58
C LEU A 145 -5.96 11.90 1.91
N LEU A 146 -5.82 12.24 3.19
CA LEU A 146 -6.03 13.57 3.73
C LEU A 146 -4.75 14.05 4.45
N PRO A 147 -4.32 15.31 4.27
CA PRO A 147 -3.27 15.91 5.08
C PRO A 147 -3.54 15.73 6.58
N LEU A 148 -2.46 15.68 7.38
CA LEU A 148 -2.63 15.75 8.84
C LEU A 148 -3.41 17.00 9.23
N PRO A 149 -4.36 16.89 10.19
CA PRO A 149 -5.00 18.05 10.77
C PRO A 149 -3.97 19.01 11.35
N GLN A 150 -4.08 20.28 11.03
CA GLN A 150 -3.24 21.36 11.54
C GLN A 150 -4.02 22.24 12.53
N ASN A 151 -3.31 22.80 13.49
CA ASN A 151 -3.88 23.77 14.42
C ASN A 151 -4.24 25.06 13.69
N GLY A 152 -5.43 25.60 13.93
CA GLY A 152 -5.89 26.85 13.32
C GLY A 152 -6.44 26.71 11.90
N GLU A 153 -6.68 25.48 11.42
CA GLU A 153 -7.43 25.26 10.19
C GLU A 153 -8.79 25.96 10.24
N LYS A 154 -9.11 26.74 9.21
CA LYS A 154 -10.40 27.45 9.09
C LYS A 154 -11.58 26.48 9.01
N GLU A 155 -11.37 25.34 8.34
CA GLU A 155 -12.38 24.32 8.09
C GLU A 155 -11.77 22.94 8.40
N PRO A 156 -11.70 22.54 9.68
CA PRO A 156 -11.15 21.25 10.06
C PRO A 156 -12.04 20.13 9.55
N TRP A 157 -11.46 19.17 8.84
CA TRP A 157 -12.20 18.07 8.21
C TRP A 157 -12.52 16.92 9.18
N TRP A 158 -11.68 16.72 10.20
CA TRP A 158 -11.74 15.57 11.11
C TRP A 158 -13.00 15.48 11.99
N PRO A 159 -13.69 16.58 12.38
CA PRO A 159 -14.95 16.46 13.12
C PRO A 159 -16.04 15.73 12.33
N ALA A 160 -16.01 15.78 10.99
CA ALA A 160 -16.93 15.06 10.13
C ALA A 160 -16.83 13.53 10.29
N LEU A 161 -15.67 13.01 10.69
CA LEU A 161 -15.51 11.58 11.01
C LEU A 161 -16.23 11.22 12.31
N ALA A 162 -16.23 12.11 13.30
CA ALA A 162 -16.84 11.87 14.60
C ALA A 162 -18.37 11.98 14.53
N SER A 163 -18.93 12.87 13.71
CA SER A 163 -20.38 13.00 13.58
C SER A 163 -21.07 11.79 12.95
N GLN A 164 -20.32 10.87 12.33
CA GLN A 164 -20.86 9.67 11.68
C GLN A 164 -20.76 8.40 12.54
N THR A 165 -20.32 8.50 13.81
CA THR A 165 -20.16 7.32 14.68
C THR A 165 -21.47 6.70 15.15
N GLU A 166 -22.59 7.44 15.13
CA GLU A 166 -23.89 6.95 15.64
C GLU A 166 -24.46 5.79 14.79
N ASN A 167 -24.23 5.79 13.48
CA ASN A 167 -24.73 4.75 12.57
C ASN A 167 -23.67 3.71 12.16
N GLN A 168 -22.43 3.82 12.66
CA GLN A 168 -21.26 2.98 12.32
C GLN A 168 -20.87 2.92 10.82
N THR A 169 -21.56 3.62 9.93
CA THR A 169 -21.44 3.54 8.46
C THR A 169 -20.54 4.59 7.82
N GLY A 170 -19.89 5.45 8.60
CA GLY A 170 -19.06 6.54 8.06
C GLY A 170 -17.62 6.16 7.74
N PRO A 171 -16.87 7.03 7.02
CA PRO A 171 -15.44 6.88 6.83
C PRO A 171 -14.69 6.81 8.16
N ARG A 172 -13.67 5.94 8.24
CA ARG A 172 -12.78 5.80 9.41
C ARG A 172 -11.34 5.92 8.99
N VAL A 173 -10.48 6.41 9.88
CA VAL A 173 -9.03 6.38 9.66
C VAL A 173 -8.55 4.93 9.71
N ILE A 174 -7.91 4.50 8.63
CA ILE A 174 -7.39 3.13 8.47
C ILE A 174 -5.85 3.07 8.42
N TRP A 175 -5.19 4.18 8.08
CA TRP A 175 -3.72 4.30 8.08
C TRP A 175 -3.23 5.71 8.42
N ARG A 176 -2.00 5.78 8.93
CA ARG A 176 -1.15 6.97 8.90
C ARG A 176 0.02 6.72 7.95
N LEU A 177 0.32 7.68 7.09
CA LEU A 177 1.39 7.60 6.10
C LEU A 177 2.47 8.66 6.34
N PRO A 178 3.73 8.39 5.96
CA PRO A 178 4.21 7.12 5.38
C PRO A 178 4.26 5.98 6.41
N PHE A 179 3.77 4.79 6.04
CA PHE A 179 3.82 3.61 6.93
C PHE A 179 5.26 3.12 7.17
N PHE A 180 6.11 3.28 6.17
CA PHE A 180 7.55 3.08 6.25
C PHE A 180 8.21 4.24 5.52
N ALA A 181 9.23 4.85 6.14
CA ALA A 181 9.95 5.95 5.52
C ALA A 181 11.31 5.45 4.99
N SER A 182 11.58 5.70 3.71
CA SER A 182 12.95 5.54 3.19
C SER A 182 13.83 6.70 3.71
N PRO A 183 15.04 6.44 4.20
CA PRO A 183 15.98 7.51 4.58
C PRO A 183 16.34 8.42 3.40
N THR A 184 16.37 7.89 2.17
CA THR A 184 16.81 8.60 0.96
C THR A 184 15.66 9.05 0.06
N GLY A 185 14.43 8.61 0.34
CA GLY A 185 13.25 8.85 -0.49
C GLY A 185 12.21 9.78 0.13
N ARG A 186 12.56 10.60 1.13
CA ARG A 186 11.61 11.55 1.72
C ARG A 186 11.50 12.80 0.83
N PHE A 187 10.29 13.09 0.41
CA PHE A 187 9.91 14.34 -0.24
C PHE A 187 9.03 15.15 0.73
N GLU A 188 9.36 16.43 0.95
CA GLU A 188 8.57 17.42 1.72
C GLU A 188 8.23 17.09 3.21
N GLN A 189 8.77 16.02 3.80
CA GLN A 189 8.44 15.57 5.17
C GLN A 189 6.93 15.51 5.46
N LEU A 190 6.13 15.16 4.45
CA LEU A 190 4.68 15.12 4.57
C LEU A 190 4.20 13.90 5.35
N GLU A 191 3.05 14.07 5.98
CA GLU A 191 2.29 13.00 6.60
C GLU A 191 0.81 13.12 6.22
N SER A 192 0.11 11.99 6.16
CA SER A 192 -1.31 11.96 5.86
C SER A 192 -2.05 10.89 6.65
N LEU A 193 -3.36 11.07 6.75
CA LEU A 193 -4.29 10.05 7.21
C LEU A 193 -5.01 9.45 6.00
N VAL A 194 -5.18 8.14 6.02
CA VAL A 194 -5.99 7.43 5.05
C VAL A 194 -7.32 7.10 5.69
N VAL A 195 -8.42 7.39 4.99
CA VAL A 195 -9.78 7.11 5.42
C VAL A 195 -10.48 6.16 4.44
N ALA A 196 -11.31 5.26 4.95
CA ALA A 196 -12.15 4.37 4.14
C ALA A 196 -13.40 3.94 4.91
N LYS A 197 -14.40 3.44 4.19
CA LYS A 197 -15.60 2.81 4.74
C LYS A 197 -15.39 1.29 4.74
N LEU A 198 -15.22 0.72 5.94
CA LEU A 198 -14.93 -0.70 6.21
C LEU A 198 -16.01 -1.34 7.07
#